data_AF-A0A7X3PJZ1-F1
#
_entry.id   AF-A0A7X3PJZ1-F1
#
_cell.length_a   1.000
_cell.length_b   1.000
_cell.length_c   1.000
_cell.angle_alpha   90.00
_cell.angle_beta   90.00
_cell.angle_gamma   90.00
#
_symmetry.space_group_name_H-M   'P 1'
#
loop_
_entity.id
_entity.type
_entity.pdbx_description
1 polymer ?
#
loop_
_entity_poly.entity_id
_entity_poly.type
_entity_poly.pdbx_seq_one_letter_code
_entity_poly.pdbx_strand_id
1 'polypeptide(L)'
;MPVGLRGAHASPRTDHLRRPHRFQGRQRQLPSVRAPDAGLLRADARRGRRLQPERRGHHAAADSGGGHRVDPAVPPEHGSAPLSPAGRRGRRDRGQHPLAVRGDPPALSVDGTRPRLLVFGRLPEPGYVKTRLHPELTREGSAVLYEAFLDDVMKLAPDGVAVELWVPDRPGAMERLGSRYPAARVRLQPGGSLGDRLEMAFARAFSDGVDRAVALGSDHPTLPADFVVRAFDALADRPMALGPSLDGGYYAVGLRGSAWPRARGLFAGAPWSTSGLFTWTRARAASLRLDCVELPPWYDVDRPADLARMAGDLTEGSATAGAWARLAPPPAGAEG
;
A
#
# COMPACT_ATOMS: atom_id res chain seq x y z
N MET A 1 -70.79 -52.85 21.77
CA MET A 1 -69.37 -53.20 21.56
C MET A 1 -68.50 -52.07 22.12
N PRO A 2 -67.72 -52.30 23.19
CA PRO A 2 -66.84 -51.31 23.85
C PRO A 2 -65.47 -51.22 23.11
N VAL A 3 -64.42 -50.47 23.49
CA VAL A 3 -63.89 -49.88 24.74
C VAL A 3 -63.19 -48.54 24.35
N GLY A 4 -63.19 -47.40 25.08
CA GLY A 4 -62.53 -47.10 26.37
C GLY A 4 -60.99 -47.04 26.22
N LEU A 5 -60.20 -46.10 26.79
CA LEU A 5 -60.34 -45.16 27.92
C LEU A 5 -59.57 -43.85 27.60
N ARG A 6 -60.03 -42.63 27.96
CA ARG A 6 -59.85 -41.92 29.27
C ARG A 6 -58.44 -41.95 29.88
N GLY A 7 -57.88 -40.76 30.14
CA GLY A 7 -56.72 -40.57 31.03
C GLY A 7 -56.14 -39.15 30.97
N ALA A 8 -56.49 -38.28 31.92
CA ALA A 8 -55.84 -36.99 32.14
C ALA A 8 -55.29 -36.94 33.57
N HIS A 9 -54.09 -36.37 33.79
CA HIS A 9 -53.79 -35.46 34.92
C HIS A 9 -52.31 -35.00 34.97
N ALA A 10 -52.15 -33.72 35.32
CA ALA A 10 -51.14 -33.08 36.19
C ALA A 10 -49.63 -33.39 36.09
N SER A 11 -48.85 -32.31 36.03
CA SER A 11 -47.39 -32.25 36.20
C SER A 11 -46.91 -32.64 37.61
N PRO A 12 -45.60 -32.90 37.78
CA PRO A 12 -44.79 -31.87 38.47
C PRO A 12 -43.38 -31.65 37.88
N ARG A 13 -42.71 -30.61 38.39
CA ARG A 13 -41.32 -30.21 38.07
C ARG A 13 -40.31 -31.15 38.73
N THR A 14 -39.18 -31.42 38.06
CA THR A 14 -37.86 -31.56 38.71
C THR A 14 -36.75 -31.01 37.82
N ASP A 15 -35.82 -30.31 38.44
CA ASP A 15 -34.67 -29.61 37.86
C ASP A 15 -33.44 -30.52 37.86
N HIS A 16 -32.66 -30.56 36.77
CA HIS A 16 -31.26 -31.02 36.78
C HIS A 16 -30.41 -30.41 35.66
N LEU A 17 -29.72 -29.32 36.02
CA LEU A 17 -28.52 -28.82 35.34
C LEU A 17 -27.49 -29.94 35.06
N ARG A 18 -27.16 -30.19 33.79
CA ARG A 18 -25.93 -30.92 33.39
C ARG A 18 -24.94 -29.98 32.73
N ARG A 19 -23.72 -29.94 33.29
CA ARG A 19 -22.59 -29.12 32.83
C ARG A 19 -22.00 -29.69 31.52
N PRO A 20 -21.46 -28.86 30.62
CA PRO A 20 -20.74 -29.33 29.44
C PRO A 20 -19.40 -29.99 29.82
N HIS A 21 -18.99 -31.00 29.07
CA HIS A 21 -17.76 -31.75 29.30
C HIS A 21 -16.50 -30.94 28.95
N ARG A 22 -15.48 -30.99 29.83
CA ARG A 22 -14.11 -30.58 29.50
C ARG A 22 -13.51 -31.55 28.48
N PHE A 23 -13.17 -31.06 27.29
CA PHE A 23 -12.31 -31.78 26.35
C PHE A 23 -10.85 -31.42 26.63
N GLN A 24 -10.08 -32.34 27.25
CA GLN A 24 -8.63 -32.19 27.40
C GLN A 24 -7.92 -32.71 26.14
N GLY A 25 -7.77 -31.84 25.13
CA GLY A 25 -6.91 -32.08 23.98
C GLY A 25 -5.44 -31.93 24.36
N ARG A 26 -4.63 -32.97 24.09
CA ARG A 26 -3.19 -33.00 24.41
C ARG A 26 -2.43 -31.95 23.60
N GLN A 27 -1.70 -31.05 24.27
CA GLN A 27 -0.69 -30.23 23.60
C GLN A 27 0.44 -31.14 23.08
N ARG A 28 0.68 -31.13 21.76
CA ARG A 28 1.94 -31.58 21.19
C ARG A 28 2.91 -30.41 21.20
N GLN A 29 4.03 -30.55 21.90
CA GLN A 29 5.12 -29.59 21.83
C GLN A 29 5.76 -29.65 20.44
N LEU A 30 5.85 -28.50 19.77
CA LEU A 30 6.68 -28.33 18.58
C LEU A 30 8.12 -27.97 19.02
N PRO A 31 9.16 -28.44 18.31
CA PRO A 31 10.54 -28.18 18.69
C PRO A 31 10.89 -26.68 18.54
N SER A 32 11.63 -26.16 19.52
CA SER A 32 12.15 -24.79 19.51
C SER A 32 13.20 -24.63 18.42
N VAL A 33 12.92 -23.79 17.43
CA VAL A 33 13.93 -23.30 16.48
C VAL A 33 14.62 -22.10 17.11
N ARG A 34 15.91 -22.21 17.38
CA ARG A 34 16.76 -21.09 17.81
C ARG A 34 16.90 -20.08 16.68
N ALA A 35 16.61 -18.80 16.97
CA ALA A 35 17.08 -17.70 16.15
C ALA A 35 18.62 -17.56 16.27
N PRO A 36 19.34 -17.17 15.22
CA PRO A 36 20.77 -16.88 15.31
C PRO A 36 21.03 -15.56 16.07
N ASP A 37 22.10 -15.54 16.86
CA ASP A 37 22.47 -14.40 17.71
C ASP A 37 22.78 -13.13 16.91
N ALA A 38 22.12 -12.03 17.27
CA ALA A 38 22.47 -10.69 16.80
C ALA A 38 23.69 -10.17 17.58
N GLY A 39 24.89 -10.38 17.04
CA GLY A 39 26.14 -9.94 17.64
C GLY A 39 26.20 -8.42 17.86
N LEU A 40 26.32 -7.98 19.12
CA LEU A 40 26.56 -6.58 19.47
C LEU A 40 27.95 -6.13 18.99
N LEU A 41 28.01 -5.20 18.04
CA LEU A 41 29.20 -4.36 17.85
C LEU A 41 29.06 -3.09 18.72
N ARG A 42 29.68 -3.14 19.91
CA ARG A 42 30.04 -1.92 20.66
C ARG A 42 31.30 -1.33 20.03
N ALA A 43 31.26 -0.05 19.67
CA ALA A 43 32.46 0.73 19.35
C ALA A 43 32.55 1.93 20.31
N ASP A 44 33.66 2.00 21.06
CA ASP A 44 33.86 3.00 22.10
C ASP A 44 34.07 4.41 21.56
N ALA A 45 33.48 5.40 22.24
CA ALA A 45 33.83 6.79 22.06
C ALA A 45 35.01 7.17 22.99
N ARG A 46 36.18 7.52 22.42
CA ARG A 46 37.22 8.26 23.15
C ARG A 46 37.65 9.52 22.38
N ARG A 47 37.89 10.58 23.14
CA ARG A 47 38.03 11.96 22.65
C ARG A 47 39.50 12.34 22.38
N GLY A 48 39.73 12.96 21.22
CA GLY A 48 40.45 14.23 21.12
C GLY A 48 41.98 14.23 21.04
N ARG A 49 42.50 14.97 20.04
CA ARG A 49 43.02 16.35 20.26
C ARG A 49 43.15 17.10 18.92
N ARG A 50 43.04 18.44 18.99
CA ARG A 50 43.31 19.37 17.87
C ARG A 50 44.81 19.46 17.59
N LEU A 51 45.19 19.66 16.32
CA LEU A 51 46.24 20.60 15.90
C LEU A 51 45.91 21.20 14.52
N GLN A 52 46.21 22.49 14.36
CA GLN A 52 46.26 23.34 13.16
C GLN A 52 47.20 24.52 13.51
N PRO A 53 47.68 25.33 12.56
CA PRO A 53 48.27 24.99 11.27
C PRO A 53 49.63 25.71 11.06
N GLU A 54 50.43 25.31 10.07
CA GLU A 54 51.65 26.05 9.67
C GLU A 54 51.48 26.69 8.28
N ARG A 55 51.98 27.92 8.12
CA ARG A 55 51.97 28.71 6.88
C ARG A 55 53.40 29.13 6.52
N ARG A 56 53.82 28.91 5.26
CA ARG A 56 54.83 29.63 4.43
C ARG A 56 55.13 28.74 3.22
N GLY A 57 55.42 29.22 2.00
CA GLY A 57 55.39 30.58 1.46
C GLY A 57 56.42 30.80 0.33
N HIS A 58 55.93 31.20 -0.86
CA HIS A 58 56.63 31.96 -1.92
C HIS A 58 57.53 31.30 -3.00
N HIS A 59 57.23 31.71 -4.26
CA HIS A 59 58.09 31.94 -5.45
C HIS A 59 58.75 30.75 -6.19
N ALA A 60 58.98 30.77 -7.53
CA ALA A 60 58.39 31.55 -8.66
C ALA A 60 58.89 31.05 -10.05
N ALA A 61 58.12 31.40 -11.10
CA ALA A 61 58.56 31.73 -12.49
C ALA A 61 58.81 30.66 -13.60
N ALA A 62 58.60 31.14 -14.85
CA ALA A 62 58.81 30.59 -16.22
C ALA A 62 57.89 29.41 -16.66
N ASP A 63 56.96 29.54 -17.64
CA ASP A 63 57.04 29.94 -19.09
C ASP A 63 57.30 28.71 -20.01
N SER A 64 56.72 28.50 -21.20
CA SER A 64 55.70 29.17 -22.06
C SER A 64 54.74 28.08 -22.65
N GLY A 65 53.68 28.31 -23.46
CA GLY A 65 53.03 29.51 -23.99
C GLY A 65 52.13 29.20 -25.22
N GLY A 66 51.07 30.01 -25.47
CA GLY A 66 50.21 29.96 -26.68
C GLY A 66 48.89 29.16 -26.58
N GLY A 67 47.72 29.63 -27.02
CA GLY A 67 47.33 30.97 -27.46
C GLY A 67 46.29 31.02 -28.59
N HIS A 68 45.00 31.26 -28.28
CA HIS A 68 44.06 32.00 -29.14
C HIS A 68 42.83 32.50 -28.36
N ARG A 69 42.54 33.80 -28.50
CA ARG A 69 41.27 34.47 -28.15
C ARG A 69 40.94 35.43 -29.31
N VAL A 70 39.66 35.67 -29.55
CA VAL A 70 39.18 36.96 -30.06
C VAL A 70 37.89 37.31 -29.31
N ASP A 71 37.72 38.59 -28.98
CA ASP A 71 36.78 39.13 -27.98
C ASP A 71 35.54 39.81 -28.63
N PRO A 72 34.52 40.26 -27.85
CA PRO A 72 33.17 40.61 -28.36
C PRO A 72 32.94 42.10 -28.64
N ALA A 73 31.75 42.46 -29.16
CA ALA A 73 31.27 43.84 -29.32
C ALA A 73 29.75 43.99 -29.12
N VAL A 74 29.30 45.18 -28.68
CA VAL A 74 27.91 45.60 -28.37
C VAL A 74 27.77 47.12 -28.71
N PRO A 75 26.61 47.78 -28.52
CA PRO A 75 25.53 48.12 -29.48
C PRO A 75 25.66 49.55 -30.09
N PRO A 76 24.58 50.16 -30.66
CA PRO A 76 23.75 51.09 -29.87
C PRO A 76 22.22 51.09 -30.20
N GLU A 77 21.51 52.15 -29.79
CA GLU A 77 20.07 52.21 -29.42
C GLU A 77 19.11 52.89 -30.43
N HIS A 78 17.80 52.89 -30.09
CA HIS A 78 16.72 53.91 -30.27
C HIS A 78 15.35 53.17 -30.34
N GLY A 79 14.19 53.63 -29.84
CA GLY A 79 13.80 54.76 -28.99
C GLY A 79 12.25 54.96 -28.99
N SER A 80 11.67 55.36 -27.84
CA SER A 80 10.32 55.97 -27.67
C SER A 80 9.01 55.13 -27.75
N ALA A 81 8.15 55.33 -26.73
CA ALA A 81 6.70 55.04 -26.73
C ALA A 81 5.90 56.29 -27.21
N PRO A 82 4.53 56.36 -27.31
CA PRO A 82 3.59 56.19 -26.17
C PRO A 82 2.09 55.78 -26.43
N LEU A 83 1.39 55.45 -25.32
CA LEU A 83 -0.03 55.74 -24.93
C LEU A 83 -1.29 55.27 -25.73
N SER A 84 -2.30 54.88 -24.92
CA SER A 84 -3.71 54.50 -25.23
C SER A 84 -4.61 55.71 -25.63
N PRO A 85 -5.91 55.56 -26.05
CA PRO A 85 -7.00 55.14 -25.13
C PRO A 85 -8.32 54.50 -25.70
N ALA A 86 -9.08 53.90 -24.76
CA ALA A 86 -10.56 53.85 -24.62
C ALA A 86 -11.52 53.44 -25.77
N GLY A 87 -12.35 52.41 -25.49
CA GLY A 87 -13.62 52.09 -26.17
C GLY A 87 -14.64 51.48 -25.19
N ARG A 88 -15.94 51.79 -25.32
CA ARG A 88 -16.94 51.69 -24.21
C ARG A 88 -18.19 50.84 -24.56
N ARG A 89 -18.81 50.27 -23.50
CA ARG A 89 -20.21 49.76 -23.36
C ARG A 89 -20.58 48.38 -23.94
N GLY A 90 -21.29 47.59 -23.12
CA GLY A 90 -22.09 46.42 -23.53
C GLY A 90 -22.63 45.62 -22.34
N ARG A 91 -23.85 45.91 -21.87
CA ARG A 91 -24.48 45.28 -20.68
C ARG A 91 -25.76 44.50 -21.05
N ARG A 92 -25.72 43.16 -20.98
CA ARG A 92 -26.84 42.20 -20.78
C ARG A 92 -26.20 40.93 -20.17
N ASP A 93 -26.43 40.56 -18.92
CA ASP A 93 -27.65 40.05 -18.26
C ASP A 93 -28.13 38.66 -18.77
N ARG A 94 -28.41 37.79 -17.79
CA ARG A 94 -29.00 36.42 -17.82
C ARG A 94 -28.13 35.26 -18.29
N GLY A 95 -27.99 34.27 -17.40
CA GLY A 95 -27.29 33.00 -17.67
C GLY A 95 -26.82 32.27 -16.41
N GLN A 96 -27.56 32.33 -15.29
CA GLN A 96 -27.21 31.53 -14.12
C GLN A 96 -27.47 30.04 -14.44
N HIS A 97 -26.40 29.28 -14.70
CA HIS A 97 -26.43 27.82 -14.68
C HIS A 97 -26.08 27.36 -13.26
N PRO A 98 -27.03 26.79 -12.49
CA PRO A 98 -26.66 26.01 -11.33
C PRO A 98 -25.89 24.79 -11.81
N LEU A 99 -24.65 24.62 -11.34
CA LEU A 99 -23.97 23.34 -11.43
C LEU A 99 -24.79 22.34 -10.63
N ALA A 100 -25.53 21.49 -11.34
CA ALA A 100 -26.32 20.43 -10.74
C ALA A 100 -25.36 19.42 -10.09
N VAL A 101 -25.12 19.59 -8.79
CA VAL A 101 -24.57 18.55 -7.93
C VAL A 101 -25.56 17.39 -7.99
N ARG A 102 -25.24 16.38 -8.81
CA ARG A 102 -26.01 15.14 -8.86
C ARG A 102 -25.90 14.51 -7.48
N GLY A 103 -27.04 14.44 -6.78
CA GLY A 103 -27.08 14.02 -5.39
C GLY A 103 -26.54 12.60 -5.20
N ASP A 104 -25.89 12.38 -4.07
CA ASP A 104 -25.55 11.05 -3.61
C ASP A 104 -26.82 10.18 -3.47
N PRO A 105 -26.79 8.90 -3.87
CA PRO A 105 -27.89 7.98 -3.61
C PRO A 105 -28.05 7.72 -2.10
N PRO A 106 -29.26 7.37 -1.64
CA PRO A 106 -29.62 7.43 -0.23
C PRO A 106 -29.15 6.22 0.60
N ALA A 107 -29.21 6.45 1.92
CA ALA A 107 -29.08 5.49 3.02
C ALA A 107 -27.68 4.92 3.30
N LEU A 108 -27.26 5.07 4.55
CA LEU A 108 -26.11 4.39 5.14
C LEU A 108 -26.32 2.87 5.04
N SER A 109 -25.57 2.20 4.17
CA SER A 109 -25.44 0.75 4.27
C SER A 109 -24.69 0.40 5.56
N VAL A 110 -24.93 -0.82 6.07
CA VAL A 110 -24.28 -1.36 7.28
C VAL A 110 -22.75 -1.45 7.13
N ASP A 111 -22.22 -1.17 5.93
CA ASP A 111 -20.80 -1.14 5.60
C ASP A 111 -20.07 0.14 5.99
N GLY A 112 -20.78 1.26 6.25
CA GLY A 112 -20.15 2.58 6.43
C GLY A 112 -19.06 2.60 7.53
N THR A 113 -19.27 1.85 8.61
CA THR A 113 -18.38 1.82 9.77
C THR A 113 -17.35 0.68 9.77
N ARG A 114 -17.48 -0.33 8.89
CA ARG A 114 -16.58 -1.49 8.84
C ARG A 114 -15.13 -1.04 8.55
N PRO A 115 -14.08 -1.59 9.19
CA PRO A 115 -12.70 -1.30 8.81
C PRO A 115 -12.45 -1.54 7.32
N ARG A 116 -11.51 -0.81 6.72
CA ARG A 116 -11.22 -0.88 5.28
C ARG A 116 -9.83 -1.40 4.96
N LEU A 117 -9.75 -2.41 4.09
CA LEU A 117 -8.52 -2.75 3.37
C LEU A 117 -8.55 -2.04 2.01
N LEU A 118 -7.64 -1.10 1.80
CA LEU A 118 -7.52 -0.28 0.59
C LEU A 118 -6.40 -0.89 -0.29
N VAL A 119 -6.77 -1.83 -1.16
CA VAL A 119 -5.81 -2.51 -2.03
C VAL A 119 -5.47 -1.62 -3.23
N PHE A 120 -4.19 -1.30 -3.43
CA PHE A 120 -3.71 -0.55 -4.58
C PHE A 120 -3.23 -1.51 -5.65
N GLY A 121 -4.03 -1.63 -6.71
CA GLY A 121 -3.79 -2.55 -7.83
C GLY A 121 -3.71 -1.85 -9.18
N ARG A 122 -3.65 -2.66 -10.22
CA ARG A 122 -3.75 -2.29 -11.64
C ARG A 122 -4.71 -3.26 -12.33
N LEU A 123 -5.15 -2.92 -13.53
CA LEU A 123 -5.90 -3.84 -14.37
C LEU A 123 -4.94 -4.92 -14.94
N PRO A 124 -5.16 -6.23 -14.73
CA PRO A 124 -4.31 -7.27 -15.31
C PRO A 124 -4.45 -7.30 -16.84
N GLU A 125 -3.42 -6.78 -17.52
CA GLU A 125 -3.36 -6.65 -18.97
C GLU A 125 -1.94 -6.91 -19.49
N PRO A 126 -1.79 -7.71 -20.56
CA PRO A 126 -0.49 -8.00 -21.16
C PRO A 126 0.31 -6.73 -21.46
N GLY A 127 1.54 -6.66 -20.94
CA GLY A 127 2.43 -5.52 -21.14
C GLY A 127 2.17 -4.27 -20.30
N TYR A 128 1.13 -4.25 -19.44
CA TYR A 128 0.85 -3.13 -18.53
C TYR A 128 1.30 -3.40 -17.08
N VAL A 129 1.34 -4.67 -16.69
CA VAL A 129 1.69 -5.15 -15.34
C VAL A 129 2.94 -6.00 -15.39
N LYS A 130 3.73 -6.00 -14.30
CA LYS A 130 4.95 -6.81 -14.14
C LYS A 130 5.90 -6.78 -15.34
N THR A 131 6.08 -5.60 -15.94
CA THR A 131 6.89 -5.42 -17.15
C THR A 131 8.38 -5.73 -16.96
N ARG A 132 8.85 -5.71 -15.71
CA ARG A 132 10.19 -6.15 -15.30
C ARG A 132 10.36 -7.67 -15.25
N LEU A 133 9.27 -8.45 -15.18
CA LEU A 133 9.29 -9.92 -15.27
C LEU A 133 9.31 -10.44 -16.72
N HIS A 134 9.13 -9.56 -17.71
CA HIS A 134 9.14 -9.93 -19.14
C HIS A 134 10.39 -10.68 -19.66
N PRO A 135 11.59 -10.59 -19.05
CA PRO A 135 12.72 -11.44 -19.45
C PRO A 135 12.48 -12.94 -19.21
N GLU A 136 11.68 -13.30 -18.19
CA GLU A 136 11.38 -14.70 -17.81
C GLU A 136 9.96 -15.14 -18.21
N LEU A 137 9.04 -14.18 -18.36
CA LEU A 137 7.61 -14.44 -18.60
C LEU A 137 7.12 -13.70 -19.86
N THR A 138 6.22 -14.32 -20.60
CA THR A 138 5.50 -13.61 -21.68
C THR A 138 4.65 -12.47 -21.10
N ARG A 139 4.21 -11.53 -21.96
CA ARG A 139 3.32 -10.43 -21.54
C ARG A 139 2.03 -10.97 -20.94
N GLU A 140 1.53 -12.04 -21.54
CA GLU A 140 0.34 -12.79 -21.16
C GLU A 140 0.57 -13.52 -19.83
N GLY A 141 1.73 -14.19 -19.68
CA GLY A 141 2.14 -14.84 -18.43
C GLY A 141 2.26 -13.86 -17.27
N SER A 142 2.90 -12.70 -17.49
CA SER A 142 2.97 -11.61 -16.51
C SER A 142 1.59 -11.08 -16.10
N ALA A 143 0.63 -11.02 -17.03
CA ALA A 143 -0.75 -10.61 -16.73
C ALA A 143 -1.52 -11.67 -15.94
N VAL A 144 -1.41 -12.95 -16.32
CA VAL A 144 -2.00 -14.10 -15.60
C VAL A 144 -1.45 -14.21 -14.18
N LEU A 145 -0.12 -14.07 -14.02
CA LEU A 145 0.53 -14.12 -12.72
C LEU A 145 0.10 -12.94 -11.84
N TYR A 146 0.03 -11.72 -12.38
CA TYR A 146 -0.42 -10.55 -11.63
C TYR A 146 -1.92 -10.58 -11.28
N GLU A 147 -2.77 -11.16 -12.13
CA GLU A 147 -4.17 -11.38 -11.79
C GLU A 147 -4.30 -12.30 -10.56
N ALA A 148 -3.49 -13.36 -10.52
CA ALA A 148 -3.42 -14.26 -9.38
C ALA A 148 -2.82 -13.61 -8.11
N PHE A 149 -1.87 -12.68 -8.24
CA PHE A 149 -1.40 -11.86 -7.13
C PHE A 149 -2.54 -11.05 -6.52
N LEU A 150 -3.36 -10.39 -7.35
CA LEU A 150 -4.52 -9.66 -6.87
C LEU A 150 -5.54 -10.60 -6.21
N ASP A 151 -5.82 -11.77 -6.77
CA ASP A 151 -6.73 -12.73 -6.13
C ASP A 151 -6.28 -13.10 -4.70
N ASP A 152 -4.98 -13.36 -4.49
CA ASP A 152 -4.47 -13.72 -3.18
C ASP A 152 -4.40 -12.50 -2.23
N VAL A 153 -3.96 -11.33 -2.70
CA VAL A 153 -3.96 -10.09 -1.89
C VAL A 153 -5.38 -9.67 -1.47
N MET A 154 -6.37 -9.82 -2.35
CA MET A 154 -7.77 -9.48 -2.04
C MET A 154 -8.40 -10.39 -0.98
N LYS A 155 -7.87 -11.61 -0.77
CA LYS A 155 -8.28 -12.55 0.29
C LYS A 155 -7.61 -12.28 1.64
N LEU A 156 -6.61 -11.39 1.73
CA LEU A 156 -5.93 -11.07 2.99
C LEU A 156 -6.77 -10.21 3.95
N ALA A 157 -7.96 -9.78 3.54
CA ALA A 157 -8.89 -9.03 4.39
C ALA A 157 -9.42 -9.91 5.53
N PRO A 158 -9.23 -9.52 6.81
CA PRO A 158 -9.80 -10.25 7.94
C PRO A 158 -11.33 -10.19 7.96
N ASP A 159 -11.96 -11.13 8.68
CA ASP A 159 -13.41 -11.14 8.87
C ASP A 159 -13.92 -9.78 9.40
N GLY A 160 -15.03 -9.31 8.82
CA GLY A 160 -15.61 -8.01 9.15
C GLY A 160 -14.94 -6.79 8.51
N VAL A 161 -13.77 -6.93 7.87
CA VAL A 161 -13.12 -5.88 7.07
C VAL A 161 -13.75 -5.84 5.67
N ALA A 162 -14.03 -4.64 5.15
CA ALA A 162 -14.48 -4.45 3.78
C ALA A 162 -13.31 -4.02 2.87
N VAL A 163 -13.29 -4.50 1.63
CA VAL A 163 -12.19 -4.23 0.69
C VAL A 163 -12.58 -3.15 -0.32
N GLU A 164 -11.72 -2.16 -0.51
CA GLU A 164 -11.78 -1.24 -1.65
C GLU A 164 -10.55 -1.46 -2.55
N LEU A 165 -10.79 -1.76 -3.83
CA LEU A 165 -9.73 -1.97 -4.83
C LEU A 165 -9.54 -0.70 -5.64
N TRP A 166 -8.44 0.01 -5.40
CA TRP A 166 -8.06 1.25 -6.05
C TRP A 166 -7.18 0.97 -7.27
N VAL A 167 -7.64 1.31 -8.47
CA VAL A 167 -6.91 1.11 -9.74
C VAL A 167 -6.81 2.39 -10.58
N PRO A 168 -5.77 2.55 -11.41
CA PRO A 168 -5.69 3.67 -12.35
C PRO A 168 -6.87 3.69 -13.33
N ASP A 169 -7.26 4.89 -13.75
CA ASP A 169 -8.27 5.06 -14.80
C ASP A 169 -7.77 4.48 -16.14
N ARG A 170 -8.46 3.44 -16.60
CA ARG A 170 -8.17 2.62 -17.78
C ARG A 170 -9.50 2.14 -18.36
N PRO A 171 -9.67 2.10 -19.70
CA PRO A 171 -10.88 1.57 -20.33
C PRO A 171 -11.23 0.17 -19.81
N GLY A 172 -12.50 -0.04 -19.45
CA GLY A 172 -13.00 -1.32 -18.93
C GLY A 172 -12.52 -1.72 -17.53
N ALA A 173 -11.68 -0.93 -16.84
CA ALA A 173 -11.11 -1.32 -15.55
C ALA A 173 -12.17 -1.56 -14.46
N MET A 174 -13.10 -0.62 -14.31
CA MET A 174 -14.17 -0.71 -13.31
C MET A 174 -15.10 -1.91 -13.56
N GLU A 175 -15.43 -2.17 -14.83
CA GLU A 175 -16.28 -3.29 -15.23
C GLU A 175 -15.59 -4.63 -14.99
N ARG A 176 -14.41 -4.85 -15.60
CA ARG A 176 -13.66 -6.12 -15.48
C ARG A 176 -13.34 -6.47 -14.02
N LEU A 177 -12.87 -5.50 -13.23
CA LEU A 177 -12.51 -5.74 -11.84
C LEU A 177 -13.72 -5.80 -10.92
N GLY A 178 -14.80 -5.06 -11.22
CA GLY A 178 -16.07 -5.16 -10.49
C GLY A 178 -16.74 -6.51 -10.68
N SER A 179 -16.71 -7.05 -11.91
CA SER A 179 -17.17 -8.40 -12.21
C SER A 179 -16.31 -9.48 -11.56
N ARG A 180 -14.98 -9.29 -11.47
CA ARG A 180 -14.07 -10.25 -10.82
C ARG A 180 -14.19 -10.24 -9.29
N TYR A 181 -14.32 -9.05 -8.70
CA TYR A 181 -14.33 -8.85 -7.25
C TYR A 181 -15.66 -8.24 -6.77
N PRO A 182 -16.81 -8.93 -6.93
CA PRO A 182 -18.13 -8.37 -6.65
C PRO A 182 -18.37 -8.03 -5.16
N ALA A 183 -17.57 -8.60 -4.26
CA ALA A 183 -17.59 -8.28 -2.83
C ALA A 183 -16.74 -7.04 -2.45
N ALA A 184 -15.96 -6.49 -3.39
CA ALA A 184 -15.07 -5.36 -3.17
C ALA A 184 -15.56 -4.11 -3.89
N ARG A 185 -15.31 -2.94 -3.30
CA ARG A 185 -15.65 -1.66 -3.89
C ARG A 185 -14.52 -1.20 -4.82
N VAL A 186 -14.70 -1.34 -6.13
CA VAL A 186 -13.70 -0.84 -7.10
C VAL A 186 -13.73 0.69 -7.16
N ARG A 187 -12.55 1.30 -7.10
CA ARG A 187 -12.33 2.75 -7.07
C ARG A 187 -11.28 3.14 -8.12
N LEU A 188 -11.46 4.32 -8.71
CA LEU A 188 -10.41 4.93 -9.53
C LEU A 188 -9.42 5.70 -8.65
N GLN A 189 -8.13 5.44 -8.87
CA GLN A 189 -7.05 6.25 -8.30
C GLN A 189 -7.07 7.64 -8.96
N PRO A 190 -6.93 8.74 -8.19
CA PRO A 190 -6.77 10.06 -8.77
C PRO A 190 -5.44 10.17 -9.54
N GLY A 191 -5.33 11.20 -10.37
CA GLY A 191 -4.04 11.63 -10.90
C GLY A 191 -3.08 12.08 -9.79
N GLY A 192 -1.79 12.21 -10.12
CA GLY A 192 -0.73 12.58 -9.18
C GLY A 192 0.13 11.40 -8.73
N SER A 193 0.92 11.63 -7.68
CA SER A 193 1.86 10.68 -7.08
C SER A 193 1.13 9.55 -6.34
N LEU A 194 1.87 8.51 -5.89
CA LEU A 194 1.30 7.48 -5.01
C LEU A 194 0.80 8.09 -3.69
N GLY A 195 1.46 9.14 -3.19
CA GLY A 195 1.07 9.84 -1.97
C GLY A 195 -0.29 10.53 -2.09
N ASP A 196 -0.55 11.20 -3.21
CA ASP A 196 -1.84 11.86 -3.46
C ASP A 196 -3.00 10.86 -3.51
N ARG A 197 -2.74 9.66 -4.04
CA ARG A 197 -3.71 8.57 -4.13
C ARG A 197 -3.97 7.91 -2.76
N LEU A 198 -2.92 7.72 -1.95
CA LEU A 198 -3.04 7.24 -0.57
C LEU A 198 -3.82 8.25 0.28
N GLU A 199 -3.43 9.54 0.24
CA GLU A 199 -4.11 10.63 0.93
C GLU A 199 -5.60 10.67 0.57
N MET A 200 -5.95 10.57 -0.72
CA MET A 200 -7.35 10.50 -1.19
C MET A 200 -8.09 9.25 -0.69
N ALA A 201 -7.46 8.08 -0.72
CA ALA A 201 -8.10 6.84 -0.30
C ALA A 201 -8.40 6.83 1.21
N PHE A 202 -7.46 7.31 2.03
CA PHE A 202 -7.70 7.53 3.45
C PHE A 202 -8.74 8.62 3.70
N ALA A 203 -8.64 9.77 3.02
CA ALA A 203 -9.62 10.85 3.13
C ALA A 203 -11.04 10.33 2.89
N ARG A 204 -11.21 9.48 1.86
CA ARG A 204 -12.51 8.91 1.51
C ARG A 204 -12.99 7.86 2.50
N ALA A 205 -12.13 6.95 2.96
CA ALA A 205 -12.49 5.97 3.98
C ALA A 205 -12.97 6.65 5.27
N PHE A 206 -12.24 7.68 5.72
CA PHE A 206 -12.58 8.41 6.94
C PHE A 206 -13.80 9.35 6.75
N SER A 207 -14.06 9.88 5.56
CA SER A 207 -15.31 10.60 5.29
C SER A 207 -16.54 9.69 5.23
N ASP A 208 -16.37 8.45 4.79
CA ASP A 208 -17.43 7.43 4.74
C ASP A 208 -17.77 6.86 6.15
N GLY A 209 -17.05 7.29 7.21
CA GLY A 209 -17.35 6.94 8.62
C GLY A 209 -16.51 5.80 9.23
N VAL A 210 -15.47 5.36 8.54
CA VAL A 210 -14.60 4.24 8.95
C VAL A 210 -13.67 4.66 10.10
N ASP A 211 -13.48 3.81 11.12
CA ASP A 211 -12.54 4.08 12.23
C ASP A 211 -11.10 3.58 11.98
N ARG A 212 -10.92 2.56 11.13
CA ARG A 212 -9.61 1.94 10.85
C ARG A 212 -9.48 1.60 9.37
N ALA A 213 -8.42 2.07 8.73
CA ALA A 213 -8.11 1.75 7.34
C ALA A 213 -6.65 1.31 7.21
N VAL A 214 -6.40 0.31 6.36
CA VAL A 214 -5.06 -0.17 5.99
C VAL A 214 -4.97 -0.17 4.48
N ALA A 215 -4.02 0.58 3.92
CA ALA A 215 -3.66 0.51 2.51
C ALA A 215 -2.58 -0.53 2.28
N LEU A 216 -2.71 -1.30 1.19
CA LEU A 216 -1.88 -2.46 0.87
C LEU A 216 -1.51 -2.49 -0.62
N GLY A 217 -0.24 -2.75 -0.94
CA GLY A 217 0.24 -2.90 -2.32
C GLY A 217 0.00 -4.31 -2.88
N SER A 218 -0.43 -4.40 -4.15
CA SER A 218 -0.77 -5.66 -4.84
C SER A 218 0.40 -6.62 -5.15
N ASP A 219 1.64 -6.23 -4.88
CA ASP A 219 2.83 -6.91 -5.39
C ASP A 219 3.40 -8.00 -4.46
N HIS A 220 2.66 -8.38 -3.41
CA HIS A 220 3.08 -9.25 -2.31
C HIS A 220 2.19 -10.51 -2.20
N PRO A 221 2.20 -11.43 -3.19
CA PRO A 221 1.28 -12.57 -3.25
C PRO A 221 1.45 -13.58 -2.11
N THR A 222 2.63 -13.64 -1.50
CA THR A 222 2.98 -14.53 -0.39
C THR A 222 2.85 -13.88 0.98
N LEU A 223 2.31 -12.64 1.07
CA LEU A 223 2.21 -11.92 2.33
C LEU A 223 1.34 -12.70 3.35
N PRO A 224 1.85 -13.02 4.55
CA PRO A 224 1.06 -13.72 5.55
C PRO A 224 -0.17 -12.91 5.96
N ALA A 225 -1.36 -13.54 5.91
CA ALA A 225 -2.62 -12.89 6.30
C ALA A 225 -2.58 -12.36 7.75
N ASP A 226 -1.80 -13.00 8.63
CA ASP A 226 -1.62 -12.53 10.01
C ASP A 226 -0.95 -11.15 10.09
N PHE A 227 -0.16 -10.73 9.09
CA PHE A 227 0.43 -9.39 9.07
C PHE A 227 -0.64 -8.32 8.83
N VAL A 228 -1.66 -8.62 8.03
CA VAL A 228 -2.82 -7.73 7.82
C VAL A 228 -3.71 -7.71 9.07
N VAL A 229 -3.90 -8.85 9.74
CA VAL A 229 -4.58 -8.90 11.06
C VAL A 229 -3.86 -8.01 12.08
N ARG A 230 -2.53 -8.17 12.24
CA ARG A 230 -1.71 -7.31 13.11
C ARG A 230 -1.81 -5.83 12.77
N ALA A 231 -1.96 -5.48 11.50
CA ALA A 231 -2.17 -4.09 11.09
C ALA A 231 -3.50 -3.52 11.63
N PHE A 232 -4.59 -4.26 11.55
CA PHE A 232 -5.89 -3.83 12.09
C PHE A 232 -5.98 -3.88 13.62
N ASP A 233 -5.29 -4.84 14.25
CA ASP A 233 -5.17 -4.95 15.71
C ASP A 233 -4.36 -3.80 16.30
N ALA A 234 -3.23 -3.44 15.69
CA ALA A 234 -2.44 -2.27 16.09
C ALA A 234 -3.26 -0.97 16.05
N LEU A 235 -4.16 -0.83 15.08
CA LEU A 235 -5.03 0.34 14.97
C LEU A 235 -6.20 0.36 15.97
N ALA A 236 -6.32 -0.63 16.86
CA ALA A 236 -7.28 -0.60 17.96
C ALA A 236 -6.92 0.51 18.98
N ASP A 237 -5.64 0.64 19.35
CA ASP A 237 -5.14 1.64 20.29
C ASP A 237 -4.12 2.62 19.69
N ARG A 238 -3.44 2.27 18.58
CA ARG A 238 -2.39 3.12 17.97
C ARG A 238 -2.89 3.95 16.79
N PRO A 239 -2.30 5.14 16.55
CA PRO A 239 -2.71 6.01 15.46
C PRO A 239 -2.30 5.49 14.07
N MET A 240 -1.24 4.67 14.00
CA MET A 240 -0.64 4.24 12.73
C MET A 240 0.02 2.86 12.83
N ALA A 241 -0.02 2.10 11.74
CA ALA A 241 0.76 0.88 11.52
C ALA A 241 1.54 0.98 10.19
N LEU A 242 2.70 0.35 10.08
CA LEU A 242 3.53 0.39 8.87
C LEU A 242 4.24 -0.95 8.65
N GLY A 243 4.06 -1.55 7.47
CA GLY A 243 4.65 -2.83 7.09
C GLY A 243 5.85 -2.64 6.16
N PRO A 244 7.11 -2.80 6.63
CA PRO A 244 8.30 -2.58 5.81
C PRO A 244 8.40 -3.56 4.65
N SER A 245 8.78 -3.07 3.48
CA SER A 245 9.18 -3.89 2.33
C SER A 245 10.71 -4.01 2.30
N LEU A 246 11.23 -5.16 1.87
CA LEU A 246 12.68 -5.40 1.77
C LEU A 246 13.39 -4.53 0.70
N ASP A 247 12.65 -3.94 -0.24
CA ASP A 247 13.17 -2.94 -1.18
C ASP A 247 13.43 -1.56 -0.54
N GLY A 248 13.01 -1.38 0.72
CA GLY A 248 13.07 -0.13 1.49
C GLY A 248 11.83 0.76 1.37
N GLY A 249 10.80 0.29 0.65
CA GLY A 249 9.44 0.83 0.72
C GLY A 249 8.62 0.23 1.87
N TYR A 250 7.31 0.22 1.72
CA TYR A 250 6.39 -0.47 2.64
C TYR A 250 5.28 -1.16 1.86
N TYR A 251 4.94 -2.39 2.25
CA TYR A 251 3.83 -3.13 1.66
C TYR A 251 2.48 -2.62 2.17
N ALA A 252 2.43 -2.20 3.44
CA ALA A 252 1.22 -1.71 4.09
C ALA A 252 1.45 -0.41 4.87
N VAL A 253 0.44 0.46 4.88
CA VAL A 253 0.33 1.59 5.81
C VAL A 253 -1.09 1.64 6.37
N GLY A 254 -1.23 1.72 7.68
CA GLY A 254 -2.50 1.75 8.38
C GLY A 254 -2.69 3.02 9.18
N LEU A 255 -3.91 3.55 9.23
CA LEU A 255 -4.28 4.75 9.98
C LEU A 255 -5.59 4.56 10.74
N ARG A 256 -5.65 5.13 11.95
CA ARG A 256 -6.87 5.25 12.76
C ARG A 256 -7.58 6.57 12.43
N GLY A 257 -8.90 6.56 12.33
CA GLY A 257 -9.71 7.73 11.94
C GLY A 257 -9.55 8.92 12.88
N SER A 258 -9.42 8.68 14.19
CA SER A 258 -9.11 9.73 15.17
C SER A 258 -7.71 10.35 15.01
N ALA A 259 -6.80 9.69 14.30
CA ALA A 259 -5.48 10.22 13.94
C ALA A 259 -5.47 10.94 12.59
N TRP A 260 -6.48 10.75 11.73
CA TRP A 260 -6.53 11.31 10.38
C TRP A 260 -6.27 12.83 10.30
N PRO A 261 -6.82 13.69 11.18
CA PRO A 261 -6.52 15.14 11.13
C PRO A 261 -5.03 15.47 11.29
N ARG A 262 -4.26 14.63 12.00
CA ARG A 262 -2.81 14.76 12.19
C ARG A 262 -2.00 14.05 11.10
N ALA A 263 -2.59 13.04 10.45
CA ALA A 263 -1.97 12.31 9.34
C ALA A 263 -2.12 13.01 7.99
N ARG A 264 -2.88 14.10 7.88
CA ARG A 264 -2.93 14.93 6.68
C ARG A 264 -1.52 15.40 6.28
N GLY A 265 -1.12 15.10 5.05
CA GLY A 265 0.23 15.40 4.56
C GLY A 265 1.34 14.50 5.12
N LEU A 266 0.99 13.33 5.66
CA LEU A 266 1.95 12.24 5.95
C LEU A 266 2.72 11.83 4.69
N PHE A 267 2.05 11.82 3.54
CA PHE A 267 2.61 11.38 2.26
C PHE A 267 3.23 12.51 1.41
N ALA A 268 3.08 13.77 1.85
CA ALA A 268 3.51 14.94 1.10
C ALA A 268 5.04 15.06 1.03
N GLY A 269 5.60 15.07 -0.19
CA GLY A 269 7.04 15.14 -0.43
C GLY A 269 7.80 13.83 -0.17
N ALA A 270 7.10 12.69 -0.04
CA ALA A 270 7.73 11.40 0.18
C ALA A 270 8.61 10.97 -1.03
N PRO A 271 9.81 10.41 -0.80
CA PRO A 271 10.72 9.97 -1.86
C PRO A 271 10.31 8.61 -2.42
N TRP A 272 9.21 8.58 -3.18
CA TRP A 272 8.67 7.37 -3.81
C TRP A 272 9.70 6.65 -4.68
N SER A 273 9.61 5.33 -4.75
CA SER A 273 10.51 4.47 -5.54
C SER A 273 11.99 4.55 -5.09
N THR A 274 12.24 4.84 -3.81
CA THR A 274 13.59 4.81 -3.21
C THR A 274 13.62 3.88 -2.00
N SER A 275 14.78 3.27 -1.73
CA SER A 275 15.00 2.43 -0.55
C SER A 275 15.04 3.20 0.78
N GLY A 276 14.96 4.53 0.73
CA GLY A 276 14.82 5.40 1.91
C GLY A 276 13.37 5.68 2.30
N LEU A 277 12.38 5.23 1.53
CA LEU A 277 10.96 5.59 1.70
C LEU A 277 10.42 5.18 3.08
N PHE A 278 10.67 3.95 3.55
CA PHE A 278 10.24 3.49 4.87
C PHE A 278 10.79 4.39 6.00
N THR A 279 12.11 4.60 6.00
CA THR A 279 12.80 5.44 6.99
C THR A 279 12.30 6.88 6.98
N TRP A 280 12.05 7.43 5.78
CA TRP A 280 11.47 8.76 5.62
C TRP A 280 10.04 8.82 6.19
N THR A 281 9.18 7.87 5.83
CA THR A 281 7.78 7.83 6.30
C THR A 281 7.69 7.63 7.81
N ARG A 282 8.58 6.80 8.39
CA ARG A 282 8.72 6.62 9.84
C ARG A 282 9.08 7.92 10.56
N ALA A 283 10.10 8.64 10.05
CA ALA A 283 10.50 9.93 10.61
C ALA A 283 9.39 11.01 10.46
N ARG A 284 8.69 11.00 9.33
CA ARG A 284 7.54 11.87 9.07
C ARG A 284 6.39 11.58 10.04
N ALA A 285 6.04 10.32 10.26
CA ALA A 285 5.03 9.89 11.22
C ALA A 285 5.36 10.37 12.64
N ALA A 286 6.61 10.19 13.10
CA ALA A 286 7.07 10.69 14.38
C ALA A 286 6.93 12.22 14.51
N SER A 287 7.26 12.99 13.46
CA SER A 287 7.08 14.46 13.45
C SER A 287 5.61 14.90 13.58
N LEU A 288 4.67 14.05 13.14
CA LEU A 288 3.21 14.26 13.24
C LEU A 288 2.61 13.64 14.53
N ARG A 289 3.46 13.12 15.43
CA ARG A 289 3.08 12.38 16.65
C ARG A 289 2.19 11.16 16.36
N LEU A 290 2.42 10.52 15.23
CA LEU A 290 1.77 9.27 14.84
C LEU A 290 2.65 8.11 15.31
N ASP A 291 2.52 7.77 16.59
CA ASP A 291 3.21 6.63 17.20
C ASP A 291 2.88 5.35 16.41
N CYS A 292 3.87 4.86 15.66
CA CYS A 292 3.67 3.85 14.64
C CYS A 292 4.05 2.45 15.17
N VAL A 293 3.19 1.47 14.93
CA VAL A 293 3.54 0.05 15.08
C VAL A 293 4.16 -0.45 13.78
N GLU A 294 5.42 -0.84 13.85
CA GLU A 294 6.11 -1.51 12.75
C GLU A 294 5.73 -2.99 12.73
N LEU A 295 5.19 -3.46 11.60
CA LEU A 295 4.87 -4.87 11.36
C LEU A 295 6.15 -5.61 10.93
N PRO A 296 6.15 -6.96 10.88
CA PRO A 296 7.30 -7.70 10.35
C PRO A 296 7.54 -7.35 8.87
N PRO A 297 8.80 -7.32 8.41
CA PRO A 297 9.13 -7.02 7.02
C PRO A 297 8.69 -8.14 6.08
N TRP A 298 8.32 -7.79 4.85
CA TRP A 298 8.05 -8.74 3.77
C TRP A 298 8.65 -8.27 2.44
N TYR A 299 8.57 -9.09 1.39
CA TYR A 299 9.15 -8.81 0.08
C TYR A 299 8.06 -8.70 -1.00
N ASP A 300 8.29 -7.82 -1.97
CA ASP A 300 7.55 -7.74 -3.22
C ASP A 300 8.15 -8.68 -4.27
N VAL A 301 7.39 -8.96 -5.34
CA VAL A 301 7.84 -9.77 -6.47
C VAL A 301 7.77 -8.92 -7.74
N ASP A 302 8.83 -8.18 -8.06
CA ASP A 302 8.87 -7.23 -9.18
C ASP A 302 9.97 -7.52 -10.21
N ARG A 303 11.00 -8.30 -9.84
CA ARG A 303 12.12 -8.67 -10.70
C ARG A 303 12.22 -10.20 -10.91
N PRO A 304 12.87 -10.66 -12.00
CA PRO A 304 13.14 -12.07 -12.27
C PRO A 304 13.67 -12.87 -11.07
N ALA A 305 14.62 -12.31 -10.32
CA ALA A 305 15.21 -12.97 -9.15
C ALA A 305 14.19 -13.25 -8.02
N ASP A 306 13.11 -12.48 -7.94
CA ASP A 306 12.10 -12.62 -6.90
C ASP A 306 11.18 -13.83 -7.17
N LEU A 307 11.10 -14.31 -8.43
CA LEU A 307 10.25 -15.45 -8.82
C LEU A 307 10.69 -16.75 -8.17
N ALA A 308 12.00 -17.01 -8.07
CA ALA A 308 12.52 -18.21 -7.44
C ALA A 308 12.21 -18.24 -5.93
N ARG A 309 12.32 -17.08 -5.27
CA ARG A 309 11.93 -16.93 -3.87
C ARG A 309 10.42 -17.10 -3.70
N MET A 310 9.62 -16.39 -4.50
CA MET A 310 8.17 -16.54 -4.53
C MET A 310 7.79 -18.02 -4.62
N ALA A 311 8.31 -18.75 -5.61
CA ALA A 311 7.98 -20.15 -5.84
C ALA A 311 8.22 -21.06 -4.62
N GLY A 312 9.25 -20.81 -3.81
CA GLY A 312 9.51 -21.55 -2.56
C GLY A 312 8.59 -21.18 -1.39
N ASP A 313 8.05 -19.96 -1.39
CA ASP A 313 7.20 -19.39 -0.34
C ASP A 313 5.68 -19.44 -0.71
N LEU A 314 5.30 -20.03 -1.85
CA LEU A 314 3.90 -20.13 -2.29
C LEU A 314 3.10 -21.11 -1.43
N THR A 315 1.98 -20.63 -0.87
CA THR A 315 1.01 -21.47 -0.17
C THR A 315 0.29 -22.41 -1.14
N GLU A 316 0.22 -23.70 -0.80
CA GLU A 316 -0.52 -24.69 -1.59
C GLU A 316 -1.99 -24.27 -1.76
N GLY A 317 -2.50 -24.37 -3.00
CA GLY A 317 -3.87 -23.96 -3.33
C GLY A 317 -4.11 -22.45 -3.45
N SER A 318 -3.10 -21.58 -3.29
CA SER A 318 -3.24 -20.15 -3.61
C SER A 318 -3.47 -19.95 -5.12
N ALA A 319 -4.09 -18.82 -5.50
CA ALA A 319 -4.28 -18.49 -6.91
C ALA A 319 -2.92 -18.36 -7.62
N THR A 320 -1.95 -17.74 -6.95
CA THR A 320 -0.58 -17.56 -7.43
C THR A 320 0.14 -18.89 -7.58
N ALA A 321 -0.03 -19.85 -6.66
CA ALA A 321 0.48 -21.22 -6.81
C ALA A 321 -0.08 -21.89 -8.08
N GLY A 322 -1.40 -21.82 -8.28
CA GLY A 322 -2.04 -22.37 -9.47
C GLY A 322 -1.62 -21.66 -10.78
N ALA A 323 -1.41 -20.35 -10.76
CA ALA A 323 -0.92 -19.60 -11.91
C ALA A 323 0.54 -19.92 -12.23
N TRP A 324 1.41 -19.92 -11.22
CA TRP A 324 2.82 -20.24 -11.37
C TRP A 324 3.03 -21.65 -11.93
N ALA A 325 2.28 -22.65 -11.45
CA ALA A 325 2.35 -24.02 -11.98
C ALA A 325 1.98 -24.17 -13.47
N ARG A 326 1.28 -23.19 -14.06
CA ARG A 326 0.96 -23.15 -15.52
C ARG A 326 1.95 -22.32 -16.35
N LEU A 327 2.77 -21.50 -15.69
CA LEU A 327 3.67 -20.54 -16.33
C LEU A 327 5.14 -20.91 -16.20
N ALA A 328 5.51 -21.59 -15.11
CA ALA A 328 6.84 -22.11 -14.92
C ALA A 328 7.15 -23.17 -15.98
N PRO A 329 8.34 -23.16 -16.61
CA PRO A 329 8.77 -24.27 -17.44
C PRO A 329 8.83 -25.55 -16.59
N PRO A 330 8.58 -26.74 -17.18
CA PRO A 330 8.75 -28.00 -16.46
C PRO A 330 10.20 -28.12 -15.95
N PRO A 331 10.43 -28.77 -14.81
CA PRO A 331 11.77 -28.91 -14.24
C PRO A 331 12.70 -29.60 -15.24
N ALA A 332 13.88 -29.01 -15.47
CA ALA A 332 14.89 -29.57 -16.35
C ALA A 332 15.29 -30.97 -15.85
N GLY A 333 14.97 -32.00 -16.64
CA GLY A 333 15.07 -33.40 -16.25
C GLY A 333 13.78 -34.21 -16.44
N ALA A 334 12.65 -33.59 -16.74
CA ALA A 334 11.42 -34.26 -17.18
C ALA A 334 11.36 -34.44 -18.72
N GLU A 335 12.43 -34.99 -19.31
CA GLU A 335 12.33 -35.64 -20.64
C GLU A 335 11.99 -37.12 -20.41
N GLY A 336 10.98 -37.61 -21.14
CA GLY A 336 10.50 -39.00 -21.07
C GLY A 336 10.77 -39.76 -22.36
#